data_AF-A0A1A9RUV6-F1
#
_entry.id   AF-A0A1A9RUV6-F1
#
_cell.length_a   1.000
_cell.length_b   1.000
_cell.length_c   1.000
_cell.angle_alpha   90.00
_cell.angle_beta   90.00
_cell.angle_gamma   90.00
#
_symmetry.space_group_name_H-M   'P 1'
#
loop_
_entity.id
_entity.type
_entity.pdbx_description
1 polymer ?
#
loop_
_entity_poly.entity_id
_entity_poly.type
_entity_poly.pdbx_seq_one_letter_code
_entity_poly.pdbx_strand_id
1 'polypeptide(L)'
;MPLFTQIGLHEALALALWFRDGIDQPELWRQTLQLHQQMQNECLGEIYGKKDISGLQVNDYMRRCLQAEAYEEGIIGYRHYCGDSIPTGRNLHASERKLGYAYCLHYAEGRYSADELQHAAKILLTRCMDDEWLSYGQPYRALLWLKTVYWNRQADAPNPRQVWMKAYDHLPGVEPLSEEVIQASLASLGDGN
;
A
#
# COMPACT_ATOMS: atom_id res chain seq x y z
N MET A 1 1.50 5.30 21.76
CA MET A 1 2.66 5.48 20.84
C MET A 1 3.43 4.18 20.52
N PRO A 2 3.83 3.32 21.48
CA PRO A 2 4.66 2.13 21.20
C PRO A 2 4.07 1.17 20.15
N LEU A 3 2.75 0.95 20.16
CA LEU A 3 2.07 0.07 19.21
C LEU A 3 2.17 0.57 17.76
N PHE A 4 2.00 1.88 17.54
CA PHE A 4 2.11 2.45 16.20
C PHE A 4 3.52 2.30 15.62
N THR A 5 4.54 2.52 16.46
CA THR A 5 5.94 2.28 16.09
C THR A 5 6.19 0.81 15.76
N GLN A 6 5.69 -0.12 16.58
CA GLN A 6 5.84 -1.56 16.33
C GLN A 6 5.18 -1.98 15.02
N ILE A 7 3.97 -1.47 14.73
CA ILE A 7 3.31 -1.71 13.45
C ILE A 7 4.22 -1.24 12.30
N GLY A 8 4.71 0.00 12.35
CA GLY A 8 5.58 0.55 11.31
C GLY A 8 6.87 -0.26 11.10
N LEU A 9 7.47 -0.81 12.16
CA LEU A 9 8.64 -1.68 12.05
C LEU A 9 8.33 -3.01 11.33
N HIS A 10 7.18 -3.63 11.61
CA HIS A 10 6.75 -4.85 10.92
C HIS A 10 6.44 -4.56 9.43
N GLU A 11 5.78 -3.44 9.14
CA GLU A 11 5.52 -3.01 7.75
C GLU A 11 6.83 -2.79 6.98
N ALA A 12 7.78 -2.08 7.58
CA ALA A 12 9.08 -1.81 6.98
C ALA A 12 9.88 -3.10 6.77
N LEU A 13 9.88 -4.02 7.74
CA LEU A 13 10.56 -5.30 7.62
C LEU A 13 9.96 -6.16 6.51
N ALA A 14 8.62 -6.25 6.44
CA ALA A 14 7.93 -7.01 5.42
C ALA A 14 8.22 -6.45 4.01
N LEU A 15 8.22 -5.13 3.86
CA LEU A 15 8.59 -4.47 2.61
C LEU A 15 10.07 -4.68 2.26
N ALA A 16 10.99 -4.58 3.21
CA ALA A 16 12.41 -4.76 2.97
C ALA A 16 12.75 -6.18 2.53
N LEU A 17 12.16 -7.20 3.18
CA LEU A 17 12.32 -8.61 2.80
C LEU A 17 11.74 -8.87 1.41
N TRP A 18 10.54 -8.34 1.13
CA TRP A 18 9.97 -8.44 -0.21
C TRP A 18 10.86 -7.75 -1.24
N PHE A 19 11.38 -6.56 -0.96
CA PHE A 19 12.21 -5.81 -1.91
C PHE A 19 13.55 -6.49 -2.19
N ARG A 20 14.14 -7.13 -1.18
CA ARG A 20 15.42 -7.85 -1.29
C ARG A 20 15.26 -9.17 -2.04
N ASP A 21 14.26 -9.97 -1.68
CA ASP A 21 14.17 -11.38 -2.08
C ASP A 21 13.08 -11.65 -3.12
N GLY A 22 12.18 -10.69 -3.36
CA GLY A 22 10.99 -10.88 -4.19
C GLY A 22 9.92 -11.77 -3.54
N ILE A 23 10.07 -12.10 -2.25
CA ILE A 23 9.20 -13.04 -1.52
C ILE A 23 8.23 -12.25 -0.62
N ASP A 24 6.93 -12.51 -0.74
CA ASP A 24 5.94 -11.89 0.16
C ASP A 24 6.07 -12.38 1.60
N GLN A 25 5.56 -11.59 2.54
CA GLN A 25 5.62 -11.87 3.98
C GLN A 25 4.24 -11.75 4.63
N PRO A 26 3.24 -12.56 4.22
CA PRO A 26 1.86 -12.43 4.70
C PRO A 26 1.74 -12.58 6.22
N GLU A 27 2.57 -13.42 6.85
CA GLU A 27 2.56 -13.59 8.31
C GLU A 27 3.05 -12.35 9.07
N LEU A 28 4.04 -11.62 8.54
CA LEU A 28 4.44 -10.33 9.11
C LEU A 28 3.30 -9.31 8.99
N TRP A 29 2.59 -9.32 7.86
CA TRP A 29 1.41 -8.46 7.68
C TRP A 29 0.26 -8.85 8.63
N ARG A 30 0.05 -10.14 8.91
CA ARG A 30 -0.92 -10.56 9.94
C ARG A 30 -0.56 -10.07 11.33
N GLN A 31 0.73 -10.06 11.68
CA GLN A 31 1.19 -9.45 12.95
C GLN A 31 0.84 -7.96 13.00
N THR A 32 0.95 -7.23 11.88
CA THR A 32 0.51 -5.81 11.84
C THR A 32 -0.98 -5.66 12.14
N LEU A 33 -1.82 -6.61 11.69
CA LEU A 33 -3.26 -6.59 11.97
C LEU A 33 -3.57 -6.87 13.44
N GLN A 34 -2.88 -7.81 14.07
CA GLN A 34 -3.01 -8.09 15.50
C GLN A 34 -2.64 -6.86 16.35
N LEU A 35 -1.50 -6.23 16.04
CA LEU A 35 -1.07 -5.00 16.70
C LEU A 35 -2.03 -3.85 16.42
N HIS A 36 -2.59 -3.76 15.22
CA HIS A 36 -3.59 -2.76 14.88
C HIS A 36 -4.87 -2.95 15.71
N GLN A 37 -5.35 -4.18 15.89
CA GLN A 37 -6.50 -4.47 16.74
C GLN A 37 -6.24 -4.09 18.20
N GLN A 38 -5.04 -4.39 18.71
CA GLN A 38 -4.63 -3.96 20.05
C GLN A 38 -4.63 -2.42 20.16
N MET A 39 -4.04 -1.74 19.18
CA MET A 39 -4.03 -0.28 19.10
C MET A 39 -5.44 0.31 19.08
N GLN A 40 -6.37 -0.30 18.33
CA GLN A 40 -7.78 0.10 18.30
C GLN A 40 -8.44 0.04 19.68
N ASN A 41 -8.15 -1.02 20.44
CA ASN A 41 -8.74 -1.24 21.76
C ASN A 41 -8.13 -0.33 22.84
N GLU A 42 -6.84 -0.02 22.74
CA GLU A 42 -6.10 0.62 23.82
C GLU A 42 -5.91 2.12 23.66
N CYS A 43 -5.63 2.61 22.44
CA CYS A 43 -5.11 3.97 22.25
C CYS A 43 -5.46 4.62 20.90
N LEU A 44 -6.53 4.17 20.23
CA LEU A 44 -6.91 4.65 18.90
C LEU A 44 -7.01 6.19 18.82
N GLY A 45 -7.72 6.79 19.78
CA GLY A 45 -7.96 8.24 19.84
C GLY A 45 -6.74 9.07 20.24
N GLU A 46 -5.68 8.43 20.74
CA GLU A 46 -4.40 9.09 21.02
C GLU A 46 -3.52 9.17 19.76
N ILE A 47 -3.70 8.23 18.83
CA ILE A 47 -2.90 8.13 17.60
C ILE A 47 -3.60 8.86 16.45
N TYR A 48 -4.90 8.67 16.31
CA TYR A 48 -5.69 9.33 15.27
C TYR A 48 -6.67 10.31 15.90
N GLY A 49 -6.66 11.55 15.40
CA GLY A 49 -7.71 12.50 15.72
C GLY A 49 -9.07 11.96 15.28
N LYS A 50 -10.16 12.37 15.95
CA LYS A 50 -11.53 11.90 15.64
C LYS A 50 -11.90 11.99 14.15
N LYS A 51 -11.44 13.05 13.48
CA LYS A 51 -11.66 13.28 12.04
C LYS A 51 -10.89 12.30 11.12
N ASP A 52 -9.81 11.72 11.63
CA ASP A 52 -8.88 10.88 10.87
C ASP A 52 -9.16 9.38 11.05
N ILE A 53 -10.04 9.01 11.99
CA ILE A 53 -10.45 7.62 12.23
C ILE A 53 -11.07 7.02 10.96
N SER A 54 -12.15 7.62 10.43
CA SER A 54 -12.77 7.14 9.17
C SER A 54 -11.94 7.45 7.91
N GLY A 55 -10.78 8.11 8.07
CA GLY A 55 -9.92 8.59 7.00
C GLY A 55 -8.59 7.84 6.97
N LEU A 56 -7.56 8.43 7.57
CA LEU A 56 -6.19 7.94 7.57
C LEU A 56 -6.07 6.56 8.22
N GLN A 57 -6.77 6.33 9.35
CA GLN A 57 -6.69 5.04 10.02
C GLN A 57 -7.24 3.91 9.16
N VAL A 58 -8.39 4.12 8.50
CA VAL A 58 -8.95 3.13 7.58
C VAL A 58 -8.05 2.96 6.35
N ASN A 59 -7.46 4.03 5.79
CA ASN A 59 -6.48 3.88 4.71
C ASN A 59 -5.34 2.93 5.11
N ASP A 60 -4.75 3.15 6.29
CA ASP A 60 -3.68 2.33 6.81
C ASP A 60 -4.14 0.88 7.09
N TYR A 61 -5.33 0.70 7.67
CA TYR A 61 -5.90 -0.62 7.93
C TYR A 61 -6.14 -1.41 6.64
N MET A 62 -6.76 -0.81 5.62
CA MET A 62 -7.06 -1.49 4.37
C MET A 62 -5.78 -1.96 3.67
N ARG A 63 -4.72 -1.14 3.66
CA ARG A 63 -3.43 -1.57 3.07
C ARG A 63 -2.87 -2.79 3.78
N ARG A 64 -2.93 -2.84 5.12
CA ARG A 64 -2.49 -4.01 5.89
C ARG A 64 -3.30 -5.25 5.56
N CYS A 65 -4.63 -5.12 5.45
CA CYS A 65 -5.50 -6.24 5.07
C CYS A 65 -5.14 -6.81 3.68
N LEU A 66 -4.87 -5.95 2.69
CA LEU A 66 -4.48 -6.41 1.35
C LEU A 66 -3.15 -7.16 1.34
N GLN A 67 -2.16 -6.66 2.10
CA GLN A 67 -0.86 -7.29 2.18
C GLN A 67 -0.88 -8.60 2.98
N ALA A 68 -1.75 -8.70 3.98
CA ALA A 68 -1.97 -9.90 4.77
C ALA A 68 -2.91 -10.93 4.11
N GLU A 69 -3.51 -10.59 2.97
CA GLU A 69 -4.59 -11.37 2.32
C GLU A 69 -5.80 -11.61 3.25
N ALA A 70 -6.03 -10.68 4.18
CA ALA A 70 -7.11 -10.71 5.15
C ALA A 70 -8.34 -9.95 4.60
N TYR A 71 -8.89 -10.44 3.50
CA TYR A 71 -9.90 -9.72 2.72
C TYR A 71 -11.23 -9.56 3.46
N GLU A 72 -11.69 -10.61 4.13
CA GLU A 72 -12.92 -10.62 4.93
C GLU A 72 -12.81 -9.66 6.13
N GLU A 73 -11.66 -9.66 6.82
CA GLU A 73 -11.39 -8.71 7.91
C GLU A 73 -11.40 -7.27 7.40
N GLY A 74 -10.79 -7.02 6.24
CA GLY A 74 -10.83 -5.72 5.57
C GLY A 74 -12.25 -5.26 5.24
N ILE A 75 -13.13 -6.15 4.80
CA ILE A 75 -14.54 -5.86 4.54
C ILE A 75 -15.26 -5.44 5.82
N ILE A 76 -15.08 -6.21 6.90
CA ILE A 76 -15.71 -5.94 8.20
C ILE A 76 -15.23 -4.60 8.76
N GLY A 77 -13.91 -4.36 8.76
CA GLY A 77 -13.33 -3.13 9.29
C GLY A 77 -13.73 -1.89 8.48
N TYR A 78 -13.75 -1.98 7.15
CA TYR A 78 -14.24 -0.87 6.32
C TYR A 78 -15.69 -0.51 6.66
N ARG A 79 -16.58 -1.52 6.70
CA ARG A 79 -18.01 -1.31 7.00
C ARG A 79 -18.23 -0.72 8.39
N HIS A 80 -17.44 -1.14 9.38
CA HIS A 80 -17.50 -0.60 10.74
C HIS A 80 -17.26 0.92 10.79
N TYR A 81 -16.25 1.43 10.06
CA TYR A 81 -15.86 2.84 10.13
C TYR A 81 -16.48 3.73 9.04
N CYS A 82 -16.82 3.16 7.88
CA CYS A 82 -17.28 3.90 6.70
C CYS A 82 -18.73 3.58 6.28
N GLY A 83 -19.36 2.60 6.94
CA GLY A 83 -20.70 2.12 6.61
C GLY A 83 -20.75 1.11 5.45
N ASP A 84 -21.95 0.61 5.17
CA ASP A 84 -22.17 -0.51 4.24
C ASP A 84 -22.28 -0.12 2.75
N SER A 85 -22.04 1.16 2.42
CA SER A 85 -22.17 1.62 1.04
C SER A 85 -21.09 0.96 0.16
N ILE A 86 -21.53 0.20 -0.84
CA ILE A 86 -20.63 -0.39 -1.84
C ILE A 86 -20.18 0.72 -2.80
N PRO A 87 -18.87 0.95 -2.97
CA PRO A 87 -18.36 1.86 -3.99
C PRO A 87 -18.88 1.49 -5.39
N THR A 88 -18.97 2.46 -6.27
CA THR A 88 -19.31 2.24 -7.68
C THR A 88 -18.05 2.42 -8.52
N GLY A 89 -17.97 1.82 -9.72
CA GLY A 89 -16.79 1.96 -10.60
C GLY A 89 -16.28 3.41 -10.76
N ARG A 90 -17.19 4.40 -10.76
CA ARG A 90 -16.85 5.84 -10.89
C ARG A 90 -16.11 6.43 -9.68
N ASN A 91 -16.13 5.80 -8.51
CA ASN A 91 -15.58 6.36 -7.27
C ASN A 91 -14.60 5.44 -6.54
N LEU A 92 -14.19 4.31 -7.14
CA LEU A 92 -13.21 3.39 -6.56
C LEU A 92 -11.88 4.10 -6.26
N HIS A 93 -11.41 4.90 -7.21
CA HIS A 93 -10.15 5.66 -7.14
C HIS A 93 -10.22 6.90 -6.23
N ALA A 94 -11.38 7.21 -5.64
CA ALA A 94 -11.54 8.46 -4.90
C ALA A 94 -10.66 8.51 -3.63
N SER A 95 -10.35 7.37 -3.03
CA SER A 95 -9.49 7.29 -1.85
C SER A 95 -8.88 5.90 -1.71
N GLU A 96 -7.72 5.81 -1.06
CA GLU A 96 -7.05 4.55 -0.72
C GLU A 96 -7.99 3.54 -0.04
N ARG A 97 -8.75 3.96 0.99
CA ARG A 97 -9.69 3.06 1.68
C ARG A 97 -10.79 2.49 0.79
N LYS A 98 -11.34 3.29 -0.13
CA LYS A 98 -12.37 2.83 -1.08
C LYS A 98 -11.82 1.82 -2.06
N LEU A 99 -10.64 2.11 -2.62
CA LEU A 99 -9.98 1.19 -3.53
C LEU A 99 -9.58 -0.09 -2.82
N GLY A 100 -9.01 0.00 -1.61
CA GLY A 100 -8.66 -1.17 -0.82
C GLY A 100 -9.87 -2.01 -0.44
N TYR A 101 -11.01 -1.39 -0.14
CA TYR A 101 -12.26 -2.10 0.09
C TYR A 101 -12.74 -2.83 -1.16
N ALA A 102 -12.62 -2.20 -2.33
CA ALA A 102 -12.95 -2.84 -3.60
C ALA A 102 -12.06 -4.06 -3.90
N TYR A 103 -10.76 -3.98 -3.62
CA TYR A 103 -9.87 -5.14 -3.71
C TYR A 103 -10.27 -6.26 -2.74
N CYS A 104 -10.61 -5.95 -1.49
CA CYS A 104 -11.11 -6.96 -0.55
C CYS A 104 -12.40 -7.63 -1.06
N LEU A 105 -13.36 -6.85 -1.57
CA LEU A 105 -14.60 -7.38 -2.17
C LEU A 105 -14.32 -8.23 -3.42
N HIS A 106 -13.29 -7.90 -4.21
CA HIS A 106 -12.88 -8.69 -5.36
C HIS A 106 -12.36 -10.05 -4.96
N TYR A 107 -11.39 -10.09 -4.04
CA TYR A 107 -10.76 -11.35 -3.67
C TYR A 107 -11.67 -12.25 -2.81
N ALA A 108 -12.51 -11.68 -1.94
CA ALA A 108 -13.41 -12.46 -1.07
C ALA A 108 -14.75 -12.80 -1.73
N GLU A 109 -15.34 -11.88 -2.49
CA GLU A 109 -16.71 -12.01 -3.00
C GLU A 109 -16.79 -12.05 -4.55
N GLY A 110 -15.67 -11.96 -5.26
CA GLY A 110 -15.64 -11.90 -6.73
C GLY A 110 -16.25 -10.63 -7.32
N ARG A 111 -16.36 -9.56 -6.52
CA ARG A 111 -16.92 -8.28 -6.97
C ARG A 111 -15.88 -7.45 -7.72
N TYR A 112 -16.28 -6.77 -8.79
CA TYR A 112 -15.38 -6.06 -9.72
C TYR A 112 -14.46 -6.98 -10.50
N SER A 113 -14.14 -6.58 -11.73
CA SER A 113 -13.12 -7.25 -12.54
C SER A 113 -11.72 -6.77 -12.18
N ALA A 114 -10.71 -7.57 -12.48
CA ALA A 114 -9.31 -7.17 -12.35
C ALA A 114 -9.02 -5.90 -13.19
N ASP A 115 -9.61 -5.77 -14.38
CA ASP A 115 -9.44 -4.61 -15.26
C ASP A 115 -10.04 -3.34 -14.65
N GLU A 116 -11.23 -3.44 -14.03
CA GLU A 116 -11.89 -2.32 -13.36
C GLU A 116 -11.04 -1.82 -12.18
N LEU A 117 -10.52 -2.74 -11.37
CA LEU A 117 -9.63 -2.39 -10.26
C LEU A 117 -8.30 -1.80 -10.75
N GLN A 118 -7.70 -2.38 -11.78
CA GLN A 118 -6.45 -1.89 -12.36
C GLN A 118 -6.63 -0.47 -12.91
N HIS A 119 -7.73 -0.20 -13.60
CA HIS A 119 -8.04 1.13 -14.11
C HIS A 119 -8.20 2.14 -12.96
N ALA A 120 -8.99 1.81 -11.93
CA ALA A 120 -9.17 2.67 -10.77
C ALA A 120 -7.86 2.91 -10.01
N ALA A 121 -7.02 1.88 -9.86
CA ALA A 121 -5.75 1.98 -9.17
C ALA A 121 -4.76 2.87 -9.92
N LYS A 122 -4.69 2.79 -11.25
CA LYS A 122 -3.85 3.70 -12.05
C LYS A 122 -4.25 5.16 -11.90
N ILE A 123 -5.55 5.45 -11.81
CA ILE A 123 -6.05 6.81 -11.53
C ILE A 123 -5.59 7.28 -10.14
N LEU A 124 -5.75 6.43 -9.12
CA LEU A 124 -5.28 6.75 -7.76
C LEU A 124 -3.77 6.99 -7.73
N LEU A 125 -2.98 6.09 -8.33
CA LEU A 125 -1.52 6.21 -8.39
C LEU A 125 -1.11 7.52 -9.05
N THR A 126 -1.66 7.86 -10.22
CA THR A 126 -1.31 9.09 -10.94
C THR A 126 -1.64 10.35 -10.13
N ARG A 127 -2.75 10.34 -9.38
CA ARG A 127 -3.12 11.48 -8.52
C ARG A 127 -2.23 11.61 -7.29
N CYS A 128 -1.90 10.50 -6.63
CA CYS A 128 -1.26 10.51 -5.33
C CYS A 128 0.28 10.43 -5.38
N MET A 129 0.87 9.94 -6.49
CA MET A 129 2.30 9.60 -6.55
C MET A 129 3.19 10.80 -6.22
N ASP A 130 3.04 11.91 -6.96
CA ASP A 130 3.84 13.11 -6.75
C ASP A 130 3.30 13.91 -5.54
N ASP A 131 2.04 14.33 -5.64
CA ASP A 131 1.43 15.33 -4.77
C ASP A 131 1.03 14.85 -3.37
N GLU A 132 0.95 13.56 -3.10
CA GLU A 132 0.50 13.05 -1.79
C GLU A 132 1.51 12.11 -1.12
N TRP A 133 2.32 11.41 -1.91
CA TRP A 133 3.24 10.39 -1.39
C TRP A 133 4.70 10.80 -1.48
N LEU A 134 5.26 10.98 -2.68
CA LEU A 134 6.70 11.21 -2.81
C LEU A 134 7.12 12.59 -2.31
N SER A 135 6.41 13.66 -2.69
CA SER A 135 6.71 15.02 -2.21
C SER A 135 6.59 15.19 -0.70
N TYR A 136 5.75 14.38 -0.05
CA TYR A 136 5.56 14.34 1.40
C TYR A 136 6.48 13.35 2.13
N GLY A 137 7.44 12.73 1.43
CA GLY A 137 8.38 11.78 2.04
C GLY A 137 7.71 10.48 2.49
N GLN A 138 6.68 10.01 1.79
CA GLN A 138 5.96 8.76 2.04
C GLN A 138 6.19 7.71 0.94
N PRO A 139 7.46 7.38 0.59
CA PRO A 139 7.75 6.41 -0.47
C PRO A 139 7.22 5.01 -0.16
N TYR A 140 7.06 4.67 1.12
CA TYR A 140 6.47 3.40 1.54
C TYR A 140 5.01 3.25 1.10
N ARG A 141 4.21 4.34 1.12
CA ARG A 141 2.81 4.30 0.67
C ARG A 141 2.72 4.09 -0.83
N ALA A 142 3.54 4.82 -1.58
CA ALA A 142 3.69 4.63 -3.01
C ALA A 142 4.06 3.18 -3.34
N LEU A 143 5.08 2.63 -2.66
CA LEU A 143 5.55 1.27 -2.92
C LEU A 143 4.48 0.21 -2.60
N LEU A 144 3.71 0.37 -1.53
CA LEU A 144 2.63 -0.56 -1.18
C LEU A 144 1.52 -0.60 -2.25
N TRP A 145 1.14 0.54 -2.79
CA TRP A 145 0.16 0.59 -3.88
C TRP A 145 0.73 0.06 -5.19
N LEU A 146 1.99 0.39 -5.53
CA LEU A 146 2.66 -0.18 -6.69
C LEU A 146 2.75 -1.71 -6.59
N LYS A 147 3.11 -2.24 -5.41
CA LYS A 147 3.09 -3.69 -5.15
C LYS A 147 1.69 -4.27 -5.34
N THR A 148 0.66 -3.65 -4.77
CA THR A 148 -0.73 -4.11 -4.90
C THR A 148 -1.20 -4.16 -6.37
N VAL A 149 -0.74 -3.23 -7.21
CA VAL A 149 -1.21 -3.08 -8.60
C VAL A 149 -0.39 -3.89 -9.60
N TYR A 150 0.93 -3.92 -9.43
CA TYR A 150 1.86 -4.44 -10.44
C TYR A 150 2.53 -5.75 -10.05
N TRP A 151 2.50 -6.12 -8.77
CA TRP A 151 3.08 -7.38 -8.33
C TRP A 151 2.00 -8.47 -8.31
N ASN A 152 2.02 -9.35 -9.30
CA ASN A 152 1.23 -10.57 -9.26
C ASN A 152 2.00 -11.59 -8.38
N ARG A 153 1.37 -12.29 -7.44
CA ARG A 153 2.04 -13.22 -6.51
C ARG A 153 2.51 -14.53 -7.18
N GLN A 154 2.78 -14.49 -8.49
CA GLN A 154 3.01 -15.65 -9.34
C GLN A 154 4.48 -15.79 -9.72
N ALA A 155 4.85 -16.92 -10.34
CA ALA A 155 6.24 -17.22 -10.67
C ALA A 155 6.87 -16.26 -11.70
N ASP A 156 6.04 -15.56 -12.48
CA ASP A 156 6.41 -14.57 -13.48
C ASP A 156 6.30 -13.12 -12.98
N ALA A 157 6.20 -12.93 -11.65
CA ALA A 157 6.10 -11.62 -11.04
C ALA A 157 7.28 -10.73 -11.43
N PRO A 158 7.04 -9.46 -11.76
CA PRO A 158 8.14 -8.50 -11.90
C PRO A 158 8.91 -8.45 -10.58
N ASN A 159 10.23 -8.36 -10.67
CA ASN A 159 11.03 -8.20 -9.46
C ASN A 159 10.68 -6.87 -8.78
N PRO A 160 10.90 -6.73 -7.46
CA PRO A 160 10.50 -5.55 -6.70
C PRO A 160 11.04 -4.23 -7.26
N ARG A 161 12.25 -4.24 -7.83
CA ARG A 161 12.81 -3.05 -8.50
C ARG A 161 11.98 -2.68 -9.73
N GLN A 162 11.62 -3.64 -10.58
CA GLN A 162 10.73 -3.39 -11.73
C GLN A 162 9.37 -2.85 -11.30
N VAL A 163 8.81 -3.36 -10.20
CA VAL A 163 7.58 -2.82 -9.60
C VAL A 163 7.78 -1.37 -9.16
N TRP A 164 8.89 -1.05 -8.49
CA TRP A 164 9.19 0.33 -8.08
C TRP A 164 9.36 1.26 -9.28
N MET A 165 9.99 0.80 -10.37
CA MET A 165 10.14 1.59 -11.58
C MET A 165 8.80 1.93 -12.26
N LYS A 166 7.70 1.24 -11.92
CA LYS A 166 6.35 1.63 -12.35
C LYS A 166 5.87 2.95 -11.73
N ALA A 167 6.58 3.51 -10.75
CA ALA A 167 6.32 4.87 -10.27
C ALA A 167 6.41 5.91 -11.40
N TYR A 168 7.35 5.76 -12.34
CA TYR A 168 7.55 6.71 -13.45
C TYR A 168 6.37 6.73 -14.43
N ASP A 169 5.65 5.60 -14.59
CA ASP A 169 4.40 5.55 -15.37
C ASP A 169 3.30 6.48 -14.76
N HIS A 170 3.49 6.96 -13.53
CA HIS A 170 2.57 7.80 -12.76
C HIS A 170 3.15 9.16 -12.36
N LEU A 171 4.32 9.55 -12.90
CA LEU A 171 4.97 10.84 -12.64
C LEU A 171 5.13 11.60 -13.97
N PRO A 172 4.11 12.33 -14.43
CA PRO A 172 4.18 13.01 -15.72
C PRO A 172 5.32 14.03 -15.75
N GLY A 173 6.20 13.92 -16.74
CA GLY A 173 7.35 14.82 -16.91
C GLY A 173 8.60 14.42 -16.11
N VAL A 174 8.58 13.28 -15.41
CA VAL A 174 9.75 12.72 -14.74
C VAL A 174 10.20 11.47 -15.49
N GLU A 175 11.39 11.51 -16.07
CA GLU A 175 11.99 10.36 -16.75
C GLU A 175 12.82 9.52 -15.78
N PRO A 176 12.85 8.18 -15.94
CA PRO A 176 13.77 7.33 -15.21
C PRO A 176 15.22 7.75 -15.42
N LEU A 177 16.03 7.74 -14.36
CA LEU A 177 17.48 7.85 -14.51
C LEU A 177 18.00 6.71 -15.39
N SER A 178 18.91 7.04 -16.31
CA SER A 178 19.56 6.02 -17.13
C SER A 178 20.36 5.06 -16.25
N GLU A 179 20.49 3.82 -16.71
CA GLU A 179 21.23 2.78 -15.96
C GLU A 179 22.68 3.20 -15.73
N GLU A 180 23.27 3.93 -16.66
CA GLU A 180 24.61 4.53 -16.56
C GLU A 180 24.70 5.51 -15.38
N VAL A 181 23.71 6.40 -15.22
CA VAL A 181 23.66 7.38 -14.11
C VAL A 181 23.46 6.67 -12.77
N ILE A 182 22.66 5.61 -12.74
CA ILE A 182 22.46 4.79 -11.54
C ILE A 182 23.77 4.11 -11.14
N GLN A 183 24.47 3.47 -12.08
CA GLN A 183 25.74 2.79 -11.81
C GLN A 183 26.85 3.77 -11.36
N ALA A 184 26.93 4.94 -12.00
CA ALA A 184 27.88 5.98 -11.59
C ALA A 184 27.62 6.49 -10.16
N SER A 185 26.34 6.64 -9.78
CA SER A 185 25.95 7.05 -8.43
C SER A 185 26.28 5.97 -7.40
N LEU A 186 26.03 4.69 -7.70
CA LEU A 186 26.36 3.57 -6.81
C LEU A 186 27.86 3.38 -6.62
N ALA A 187 28.66 3.55 -7.68
CA ALA A 187 30.12 3.52 -7.59
C ALA A 187 30.64 4.64 -6.67
N SER A 188 30.08 5.85 -6.77
CA SER A 188 30.45 6.98 -5.92
C SER A 188 30.10 6.79 -4.43
N LEU A 189 29.12 5.93 -4.12
CA LEU A 189 28.75 5.56 -2.75
C LEU A 189 29.63 4.42 -2.19
N GLY A 190 30.28 3.63 -3.05
CA GLY A 190 31.14 2.50 -2.67
C GLY A 190 32.59 2.89 -2.35
N ASP A 191 33.05 4.06 -2.81
CA ASP A 191 34.43 4.55 -2.60
C ASP A 191 34.64 5.24 -1.23
N GLY A 192 33.65 5.17 -0.35
CA GLY A 192 33.72 5.66 1.03
C GLY A 192 33.70 4.52 2.06
N ASN A 193 34.71 3.64 2.03
CA ASN A 193 35.02 2.69 3.12
C ASN A 193 36.54 2.54 3.29
#